data_AF-A0A2D7FP48-F1
#
_entry.id   AF-A0A2D7FP48-F1
#
_cell.length_a   1.000
_cell.length_b   1.000
_cell.length_c   1.000
_cell.angle_alpha   90.00
_cell.angle_beta   90.00
_cell.angle_gamma   90.00
#
_symmetry.space_group_name_H-M   'P 1'
#
loop_
_entity.id
_entity.type
_entity.pdbx_description
1 polymer ?
#
loop_
_entity_poly.entity_id
_entity_poly.type
_entity_poly.pdbx_seq_one_letter_code
_entity_poly.pdbx_strand_id
1 'polypeptide(L)'
;MPKKRPIKEPGGVLLIGLGMSAAALAEAIEALYPDAVSLTVLADEANRKIAARADEVWIYAPLGLRGFMALMRRISWRRFEAVVQPQPTPRWLKYLVWPRPHWQ
;
A
#
# COMPACT_ATOMS: atom_id res chain seq x y z
N MET A 1 -20.52 -6.55 -2.40
CA MET A 1 -19.16 -5.99 -2.56
C MET A 1 -18.72 -6.23 -3.99
N PRO A 2 -18.18 -5.23 -4.71
CA PRO A 2 -17.66 -5.46 -6.05
C PRO A 2 -16.58 -6.56 -6.01
N LYS A 3 -16.53 -7.39 -7.04
CA LYS A 3 -15.56 -8.48 -7.18
C LYS A 3 -14.15 -7.87 -7.21
N LYS A 4 -13.26 -8.27 -6.30
CA LYS A 4 -11.87 -7.81 -6.29
C LYS A 4 -11.19 -8.14 -7.60
N ARG A 5 -10.34 -7.23 -8.09
CA ARG A 5 -9.56 -7.49 -9.30
C ARG A 5 -8.39 -8.41 -8.96
N PRO A 6 -7.88 -9.19 -9.92
CA PRO A 6 -6.66 -9.95 -9.72
C PRO A 6 -5.50 -8.99 -9.41
N ILE A 7 -4.64 -9.38 -8.48
CA ILE A 7 -3.43 -8.64 -8.17
C ILE A 7 -2.49 -8.73 -9.37
N LYS A 8 -1.92 -7.60 -9.80
CA LYS A 8 -1.05 -7.50 -10.98
C LYS A 8 0.38 -7.15 -10.58
N GLU A 9 1.34 -7.94 -11.06
CA GLU A 9 2.78 -7.71 -10.91
C GLU A 9 3.52 -8.09 -12.20
N PRO A 10 4.49 -7.27 -12.69
CA PRO A 10 4.76 -5.91 -12.24
C PRO A 10 3.59 -4.97 -12.59
N GLY A 11 3.38 -3.93 -11.78
CA GLY A 11 2.33 -2.93 -12.04
C GLY A 11 1.59 -2.46 -10.78
N GLY A 12 0.58 -1.62 -10.99
CA GLY A 12 -0.35 -1.21 -9.93
C GLY A 12 0.20 -0.15 -8.97
N VAL A 13 -0.64 0.23 -8.01
CA VAL A 13 -0.40 1.34 -7.09
C VAL A 13 -0.29 0.80 -5.66
N LEU A 14 0.74 1.22 -4.94
CA LEU A 14 0.83 1.07 -3.50
C LEU A 14 0.33 2.36 -2.82
N LEU A 15 -0.75 2.27 -2.04
CA LEU A 15 -1.19 3.31 -1.13
C LEU A 15 -0.67 3.04 0.28
N ILE A 16 0.14 3.97 0.80
CA ILE A 16 0.62 3.96 2.19
C ILE A 16 -0.36 4.78 3.04
N GLY A 17 -1.23 4.07 3.77
CA GLY A 17 -2.28 4.61 4.61
C GLY A 17 -2.01 4.54 6.12
N LEU A 18 -0.74 4.44 6.52
CA LEU A 18 -0.35 4.43 7.94
C LEU A 18 -0.63 5.79 8.60
N GLY A 19 -1.20 5.77 9.79
CA GLY A 19 -1.60 6.96 10.55
C GLY A 19 -2.87 7.65 10.05
N MET A 20 -3.48 7.15 8.96
CA MET A 20 -4.69 7.75 8.39
C MET A 20 -5.92 7.47 9.24
N SER A 21 -6.84 8.44 9.30
CA SER A 21 -8.18 8.16 9.79
C SER A 21 -8.91 7.22 8.82
N ALA A 22 -9.85 6.42 9.33
CA ALA A 22 -10.64 5.51 8.51
C ALA A 22 -11.35 6.21 7.34
N ALA A 23 -11.84 7.44 7.56
CA ALA A 23 -12.48 8.25 6.53
C ALA A 23 -11.50 8.68 5.43
N ALA A 24 -10.33 9.22 5.81
CA ALA A 24 -9.31 9.65 4.85
C ALA A 24 -8.77 8.46 4.04
N LEU A 25 -8.61 7.29 4.67
CA LEU A 25 -8.17 6.09 3.97
C LEU A 25 -9.22 5.61 2.97
N ALA A 26 -10.51 5.64 3.35
CA ALA A 26 -11.59 5.28 2.45
C ALA A 26 -11.64 6.22 1.24
N GLU A 27 -11.52 7.53 1.45
CA GLU A 27 -11.48 8.53 0.39
C GLU A 27 -10.28 8.32 -0.55
N ALA A 28 -9.09 8.07 -0.02
CA ALA A 28 -7.91 7.79 -0.83
C ALA A 28 -8.04 6.49 -1.65
N ILE A 29 -8.67 5.45 -1.10
CA ILE A 29 -8.95 4.22 -1.84
C ILE A 29 -9.92 4.50 -2.98
N GLU A 30 -11.03 5.20 -2.72
CA GLU A 30 -12.02 5.53 -3.75
C GLU A 30 -11.44 6.42 -4.86
N ALA A 31 -10.52 7.32 -4.52
CA ALA A 31 -9.85 8.16 -5.51
C ALA A 31 -8.87 7.38 -6.41
N LEU A 32 -8.13 6.42 -5.86
CA LEU A 32 -7.07 5.71 -6.59
C LEU A 32 -7.55 4.44 -7.30
N TYR A 33 -8.57 3.77 -6.76
CA TYR A 33 -9.01 2.47 -7.24
C TYR A 33 -9.48 2.46 -8.72
N PRO A 34 -10.23 3.46 -9.22
CA PRO A 34 -10.70 3.48 -10.61
C PRO A 34 -9.56 3.47 -11.63
N ASP A 35 -8.50 4.24 -11.37
CA ASP A 35 -7.40 4.44 -12.31
C ASP A 35 -6.25 3.44 -12.14
N ALA A 36 -6.15 2.80 -10.97
CA ALA A 36 -5.14 1.78 -10.72
C ALA A 36 -5.48 0.46 -11.41
N VAL A 37 -4.52 -0.16 -12.10
CA VAL A 37 -4.66 -1.53 -12.64
C VAL A 37 -4.84 -2.56 -11.51
N SER A 38 -4.19 -2.33 -10.38
CA SER A 38 -4.36 -3.05 -9.12
C SER A 38 -3.98 -2.11 -7.98
N LEU A 39 -4.75 -2.12 -6.89
CA LEU A 39 -4.47 -1.32 -5.70
C LEU A 39 -4.05 -2.21 -4.54
N THR A 40 -2.82 -1.97 -4.05
CA THR A 40 -2.31 -2.53 -2.79
C THR A 40 -2.34 -1.46 -1.71
N VAL A 41 -2.86 -1.78 -0.53
CA VAL A 41 -2.91 -0.83 0.60
C VAL A 41 -2.06 -1.34 1.76
N LEU A 42 -1.15 -0.50 2.24
CA LEU A 42 -0.48 -0.66 3.52
C LEU A 42 -1.23 0.17 4.58
N ALA A 43 -1.80 -0.47 5.60
CA ALA A 43 -2.62 0.19 6.62
C ALA A 43 -2.32 -0.32 8.04
N ASP A 44 -2.68 0.48 9.04
CA ASP A 44 -2.66 0.03 10.44
C ASP A 44 -3.76 -1.01 10.70
N GLU A 45 -3.58 -1.82 11.76
CA GLU A 45 -4.55 -2.84 12.19
C GLU A 45 -5.95 -2.26 12.40
N ALA A 46 -6.06 -1.05 12.96
CA ALA A 46 -7.33 -0.35 13.19
C ALA A 46 -8.12 -0.10 11.88
N ASN A 47 -7.43 0.00 10.74
CA ASN A 47 -8.00 0.32 9.44
C ASN A 47 -8.19 -0.92 8.54
N ARG A 48 -7.95 -2.13 9.05
CA ARG A 48 -8.03 -3.39 8.28
C ARG A 48 -9.33 -3.53 7.47
N LYS A 49 -10.48 -3.21 8.07
CA LYS A 49 -11.79 -3.33 7.41
C LYS A 49 -11.94 -2.39 6.21
N ILE A 50 -11.42 -1.17 6.33
CA ILE A 50 -11.46 -0.18 5.24
C ILE A 50 -10.48 -0.59 4.14
N ALA A 51 -9.26 -0.98 4.53
CA ALA A 51 -8.23 -1.44 3.59
C ALA A 51 -8.69 -2.66 2.77
N ALA A 52 -9.52 -3.53 3.35
CA ALA A 52 -10.07 -4.72 2.67
C ALA A 52 -10.84 -4.43 1.38
N ARG A 53 -11.19 -3.17 1.09
CA ARG A 53 -11.77 -2.70 -0.18
C ARG A 53 -10.77 -2.74 -1.34
N ALA A 54 -9.47 -2.72 -1.08
CA ALA A 54 -8.43 -2.82 -2.10
C ALA A 54 -8.21 -4.27 -2.58
N ASP A 55 -7.48 -4.43 -3.68
CA ASP A 55 -7.18 -5.75 -4.25
C ASP A 55 -6.28 -6.56 -3.31
N GLU A 56 -5.30 -5.89 -2.71
CA GLU A 56 -4.43 -6.46 -1.68
C GLU A 56 -4.26 -5.53 -0.48
N VAL A 57 -4.10 -6.16 0.69
CA VAL A 57 -3.91 -5.46 1.95
C VAL A 57 -2.71 -6.00 2.69
N TRP A 58 -1.84 -5.10 3.09
CA TRP A 58 -0.75 -5.34 4.03
C TRP A 58 -1.02 -4.58 5.30
N ILE A 59 -1.06 -5.30 6.42
CA ILE A 59 -1.32 -4.70 7.71
C ILE A 59 -0.01 -4.50 8.46
N TYR A 60 0.27 -3.25 8.82
CA TYR A 60 1.28 -2.93 9.78
C TYR A 60 0.73 -3.19 11.18
N ALA A 61 0.97 -4.39 11.68
CA ALA A 61 0.82 -4.70 13.10
C ALA A 61 2.09 -4.22 13.85
N PRO A 62 2.05 -3.99 15.17
CA PRO A 62 3.24 -3.68 15.96
C PRO A 62 4.14 -4.93 16.06
N LEU A 63 4.82 -5.27 14.97
CA LEU A 63 5.70 -6.43 14.84
C LEU A 63 7.13 -6.14 15.33
N GLY A 64 7.33 -4.97 15.96
CA GLY A 64 8.64 -4.41 16.29
C GLY A 64 9.50 -4.15 15.05
N LEU A 65 10.77 -3.79 15.28
CA LEU A 65 11.72 -3.46 14.21
C LEU A 65 11.91 -4.62 13.21
N ARG A 66 11.95 -5.87 13.69
CA ARG A 66 12.16 -7.05 12.83
C ARG A 66 11.02 -7.25 11.85
N GLY A 67 9.77 -7.19 12.32
CA GLY A 67 8.63 -7.37 11.43
C GLY A 67 8.40 -6.18 10.51
N PHE A 68 8.73 -4.95 10.97
CA PHE A 68 8.80 -3.80 10.08
C PHE A 68 9.79 -4.03 8.93
N MET A 69 11.02 -4.46 9.23
CA MET A 69 12.03 -4.73 8.21
C MET A 69 11.64 -5.89 7.28
N ALA A 70 11.01 -6.95 7.81
CA ALA A 70 10.51 -8.06 7.01
C ALA A 70 9.38 -7.63 6.06
N LEU A 71 8.46 -6.80 6.55
CA LEU A 71 7.40 -6.21 5.73
C LEU A 71 8.05 -5.34 4.65
N MET A 72 8.88 -4.38 5.00
CA MET A 72 9.56 -3.51 4.05
C MET A 72 10.37 -4.28 3.00
N ARG A 73 11.04 -5.36 3.40
CA ARG A 73 11.70 -6.28 2.48
C ARG A 73 10.69 -6.88 1.50
N ARG A 74 9.56 -7.43 1.97
CA ARG A 74 8.52 -7.94 1.06
C ARG A 74 8.01 -6.86 0.10
N ILE A 75 7.77 -5.65 0.60
CA ILE A 75 7.31 -4.51 -0.23
C ILE A 75 8.33 -4.17 -1.32
N SER A 76 9.61 -4.10 -0.96
CA SER A 76 10.70 -3.72 -1.88
C SER A 76 11.08 -4.80 -2.89
N TRP A 77 10.57 -6.03 -2.75
CA TRP A 77 10.67 -7.05 -3.79
C TRP A 77 9.61 -6.89 -4.88
N ARG A 78 8.57 -6.11 -4.60
CA ARG A 78 7.49 -5.83 -5.55
C ARG A 78 7.81 -4.64 -6.44
N ARG A 79 7.23 -4.66 -7.65
CA ARG A 79 7.35 -3.56 -8.61
C ARG A 79 5.99 -2.88 -8.79
N PHE A 80 5.86 -1.72 -8.16
CA PHE A 80 4.72 -0.81 -8.33
C PHE A 80 5.01 0.23 -9.41
N GLU A 81 3.97 0.67 -10.12
CA GLU A 81 4.03 1.81 -11.03
C GLU A 81 4.05 3.14 -10.27
N ALA A 82 3.31 3.20 -9.16
CA ALA A 82 3.27 4.37 -8.30
C ALA A 82 3.19 3.98 -6.82
N VAL A 83 3.81 4.79 -5.97
CA VAL A 83 3.70 4.71 -4.52
C VAL A 83 3.14 6.02 -4.00
N VAL A 84 1.92 5.99 -3.47
CA VAL A 84 1.19 7.15 -2.99
C VAL A 84 1.19 7.14 -1.46
N GLN A 85 1.60 8.25 -0.86
CA GLN A 85 1.57 8.44 0.59
C GLN A 85 0.95 9.80 0.90
N PRO A 86 -0.39 9.85 1.11
CA PRO A 86 -1.10 11.10 1.33
C PRO A 86 -0.72 11.77 2.65
N GLN A 87 -0.55 10.98 3.71
CA GLN A 87 -0.15 11.51 5.01
C GLN A 87 1.37 11.60 5.17
N PRO A 88 1.88 12.74 5.66
CA PRO A 88 3.30 13.02 5.72
C PRO A 88 4.01 12.35 6.90
N THR A 89 3.36 11.59 7.77
CA THR A 89 4.04 11.10 8.98
C THR A 89 4.04 9.58 9.03
N PRO A 90 5.17 8.91 8.77
CA PRO A 90 6.48 9.45 8.35
C PRO A 90 6.66 9.58 6.82
N ARG A 91 7.10 10.75 6.30
CA ARG A 91 7.22 11.09 4.86
C ARG A 91 8.12 10.17 4.04
N TRP A 92 8.99 9.40 4.71
CA TRP A 92 10.07 8.68 4.08
C TRP A 92 9.71 7.25 3.66
N LEU A 93 8.59 6.69 4.12
CA LEU A 93 8.23 5.29 3.85
C LEU A 93 8.11 5.00 2.35
N LYS A 94 7.52 5.92 1.58
CA LYS A 94 7.43 5.79 0.12
C LYS A 94 8.79 5.62 -0.56
N TYR A 95 9.87 6.19 -0.01
CA TYR A 95 11.21 6.11 -0.61
C TYR A 95 11.91 4.78 -0.33
N LEU A 96 11.46 4.01 0.67
CA LEU A 96 11.97 2.64 0.89
C LEU A 96 11.40 1.64 -0.12
N VAL A 97 10.33 2.03 -0.81
CA VAL A 97 9.71 1.25 -1.88
C VAL A 97 10.26 1.78 -3.20
N TRP A 98 11.56 1.59 -3.42
CA TRP A 98 12.21 2.09 -4.63
C TRP A 98 11.93 1.16 -5.83
N PRO A 99 11.60 1.70 -7.01
CA PRO A 99 11.48 0.92 -8.23
C PRO A 99 12.86 0.36 -8.58
N ARG A 100 13.01 -0.97 -8.61
CA ARG A 100 14.23 -1.60 -9.15
C ARG A 100 14.58 -0.94 -10.49
N PRO A 101 15.84 -0.53 -10.73
CA PRO A 101 16.24 -0.05 -12.04
C PRO A 101 15.90 -1.11 -13.09
N HIS A 102 15.47 -0.63 -14.27
CA HIS A 102 15.33 -1.49 -15.43
C HIS A 102 16.71 -2.01 -15.78
N TRP A 103 17.03 -3.25 -15.38
CA TRP A 103 18.10 -4.01 -16.01
C TRP A 103 17.53 -4.46 -17.35
N GLN A 104 17.51 -3.55 -18.33
CA GLN A 104 17.41 -3.89 -19.74
C GLN A 104 18.81 -4.22 -20.26
#